data_AF-A0A562P9C5-F1
#
_entry.id   AF-A0A562P9C5-F1
#
_cell.length_a   1.000
_cell.length_b   1.000
_cell.length_c   1.000
_cell.angle_alpha   90.00
_cell.angle_beta   90.00
_cell.angle_gamma   90.00
#
_symmetry.space_group_name_H-M   'P 1'
#
loop_
_entity.id
_entity.type
_entity.pdbx_description
1 polymer ?
#
loop_
_entity_poly.entity_id
_entity_poly.type
_entity_poly.pdbx_seq_one_letter_code
_entity_poly.pdbx_strand_id
1 'polypeptide(L)' 'MCEPIIPRAAIREKAQAAFIRGEGRDEHEFNWHAAAIAEWQAEWDRCAAEQAGRAEP' A
#
# COMPACT_ATOMS: atom_id res chain seq x y z
N MET A 1 0.97 -20.81 10.00
CA MET A 1 0.82 -19.44 9.48
C MET A 1 0.82 -19.56 7.96
N CYS A 2 -0.29 -19.22 7.29
CA CYS A 2 -0.34 -19.25 5.83
C CYS A 2 0.34 -17.98 5.30
N GLU A 3 1.48 -18.15 4.64
CA GLU A 3 2.09 -17.07 3.88
C GLU A 3 1.12 -16.64 2.76
N PRO A 4 0.98 -15.33 2.50
CA PRO A 4 0.16 -14.86 1.40
C PRO A 4 0.74 -15.41 0.08
N ILE A 5 -0.13 -15.97 -0.79
CA ILE A 5 0.22 -16.46 -2.13
C ILE A 5 0.89 -15.36 -2.95
N ILE A 6 0.51 -14.11 -2.70
CA ILE A 6 1.13 -12.92 -3.26
C ILE A 6 2.29 -12.50 -2.34
N PRO A 7 3.52 -12.40 -2.86
CA PRO A 7 4.66 -11.90 -2.09
C PRO A 7 4.38 -10.50 -1.54
N ARG A 8 4.80 -10.24 -0.30
CA ARG A 8 4.70 -8.90 0.32
C ARG A 8 5.31 -7.79 -0.54
N ALA A 9 6.41 -8.09 -1.23
CA ALA A 9 7.05 -7.15 -2.16
C ALA A 9 6.07 -6.69 -3.26
N ALA A 10 5.35 -7.63 -3.89
CA ALA A 10 4.39 -7.31 -4.94
C ALA A 10 3.21 -6.46 -4.41
N ILE A 11 2.77 -6.69 -3.17
CA ILE A 11 1.73 -5.87 -2.53
C ILE A 11 2.23 -4.42 -2.34
N ARG A 12 3.49 -4.27 -1.88
CA ARG A 12 4.10 -2.94 -1.70
C ARG A 12 4.29 -2.21 -3.02
N GLU A 13 4.82 -2.89 -4.04
CA GLU A 13 4.97 -2.31 -5.39
C GLU A 13 3.62 -1.85 -5.95
N LYS A 14 2.56 -2.65 -5.77
CA LYS A 14 1.20 -2.27 -6.20
C LYS A 14 0.70 -1.03 -5.42
N ALA A 15 0.91 -0.97 -4.10
CA ALA A 15 0.48 0.15 -3.26
C ALA A 15 1.22 1.46 -3.62
N GLN A 16 2.54 1.39 -3.85
CA GLN A 16 3.34 2.53 -4.31
C GLN A 16 2.85 3.04 -5.67
N ALA A 17 2.63 2.14 -6.63
CA ALA A 17 2.14 2.50 -7.96
C ALA A 17 0.77 3.18 -7.88
N ALA A 18 -0.14 2.67 -7.04
CA ALA A 18 -1.46 3.25 -6.82
C ALA A 18 -1.38 4.64 -6.18
N PHE A 19 -0.53 4.82 -5.17
CA PHE A 19 -0.26 6.14 -4.58
C PHE A 19 0.24 7.15 -5.62
N ILE A 20 1.18 6.76 -6.49
CA ILE A 20 1.70 7.61 -7.58
C ILE A 20 0.58 7.98 -8.57
N ARG A 21 -0.39 7.09 -8.81
CA ARG A 21 -1.57 7.36 -9.65
C ARG A 21 -2.62 8.22 -8.96
N GLY A 22 -2.49 8.49 -7.66
CA GLY A 22 -3.46 9.24 -6.87
C GLY A 22 -4.65 8.42 -6.39
N GLU A 23 -4.54 7.08 -6.39
CA GLU A 23 -5.56 6.20 -5.82
C GLU A 23 -5.57 6.28 -4.29
N GLY A 24 -6.75 6.10 -3.73
CA GLY A 24 -7.00 6.10 -2.29
C GLY A 24 -6.42 4.87 -1.59
N ARG A 25 -6.14 5.05 -0.30
CA ARG A 25 -5.62 4.03 0.62
C ARG A 25 -6.42 2.73 0.62
N ASP A 26 -7.73 2.80 0.42
CA ASP A 26 -8.65 1.66 0.46
C ASP A 26 -9.00 1.10 -0.93
N GLU A 27 -8.44 1.65 -2.01
CA GLU A 27 -8.66 1.20 -3.40
C GLU A 27 -7.72 0.02 -3.78
N HIS A 28 -7.54 -0.91 -2.86
CA HIS A 28 -6.54 -1.99 -2.99
C HIS A 28 -6.97 -3.18 -3.87
N GLU A 29 -8.27 -3.30 -4.15
CA GLU A 29 -8.92 -4.40 -4.91
C GLU A 29 -8.79 -5.80 -4.27
N PHE A 30 -8.12 -5.93 -3.12
CA PHE A 30 -8.15 -7.16 -2.33
C PHE A 30 -9.52 -7.42 -1.66
N ASN A 31 -9.82 -8.70 -1.44
CA ASN A 31 -10.95 -9.10 -0.60
C ASN A 31 -10.77 -8.61 0.84
N TRP A 32 -11.84 -8.16 1.49
CA TRP A 32 -11.84 -7.53 2.82
C TRP A 32 -11.19 -8.34 3.97
N HIS A 33 -11.05 -9.65 3.81
CA HIS A 33 -10.36 -10.54 4.75
C HIS A 33 -8.88 -10.79 4.43
N ALA A 34 -8.36 -10.23 3.34
CA ALA A 34 -7.01 -10.50 2.91
C ALA A 34 -6.02 -9.81 3.85
N ALA A 35 -5.09 -10.60 4.41
CA ALA A 35 -3.95 -10.06 5.14
C ALA A 35 -3.12 -9.05 4.30
N ALA A 36 -3.23 -9.12 2.96
CA ALA A 36 -2.63 -8.18 2.03
C ALA A 36 -3.14 -6.72 2.18
N ILE A 37 -4.36 -6.52 2.72
CA ILE A 37 -4.91 -5.16 2.96
C ILE A 37 -4.04 -4.39 3.94
N ALA A 38 -3.63 -5.02 5.05
CA ALA A 38 -2.82 -4.36 6.06
C ALA A 38 -1.44 -3.97 5.50
N GLU A 39 -0.82 -4.83 4.69
CA GLU A 39 0.47 -4.54 4.05
C GLU A 39 0.34 -3.42 2.99
N TRP A 40 -0.74 -3.42 2.22
CA TRP A 40 -1.04 -2.36 1.26
C TRP A 40 -1.20 -1.01 1.95
N GLN A 41 -2.07 -0.95 2.96
CA GLN A 41 -2.40 0.29 3.66
C GLN A 41 -1.17 0.86 4.37
N ALA A 42 -0.37 0.02 5.01
CA ALA A 42 0.89 0.44 5.63
C ALA A 42 1.87 1.03 4.63
N GLU A 43 1.96 0.46 3.42
CA GLU A 43 2.81 0.99 2.37
C GLU A 43 2.27 2.30 1.78
N TRP A 44 0.97 2.40 1.57
CA TRP A 44 0.32 3.64 1.12
C TRP A 44 0.53 4.78 2.14
N ASP A 45 0.32 4.49 3.43
CA ASP A 45 0.54 5.44 4.54
C ASP A 45 2.01 5.91 4.59
N ARG A 46 2.97 5.00 4.32
CA ARG A 46 4.40 5.33 4.21
C ARG A 46 4.64 6.31 3.07
N CYS A 47 4.10 6.05 1.87
CA CYS A 47 4.26 6.95 0.72
C CYS A 47 3.64 8.33 0.96
N ALA A 48 2.46 8.38 1.60
CA ALA A 48 1.82 9.65 1.96
C ALA A 48 2.67 10.45 2.97
N ALA A 49 3.23 9.78 3.98
CA ALA A 49 4.12 10.41 4.95
C ALA A 49 5.42 10.92 4.30
N GLU A 50 6.03 10.15 3.40
CA GLU A 50 7.21 10.58 2.64
C GLU A 50 6.92 11.79 1.75
N GLN A 51 5.77 11.83 1.09
CA GLN A 51 5.35 12.99 0.30
C GLN A 51 5.09 14.22 1.17
N ALA A 52 4.43 14.04 2.33
CA ALA A 52 4.18 15.12 3.27
C ALA A 52 5.49 15.69 3.87
N GLY A 53 6.42 14.83 4.29
CA GLY A 53 7.72 15.25 4.82
C GLY A 53 8.64 15.88 3.77
N ARG A 54 8.43 15.59 2.47
CA ARG A 54 9.13 16.23 1.36
C ARG A 54 8.52 17.58 0.96
N ALA A 55 7.30 17.87 1.42
CA ALA A 55 6.63 19.15 1.20
C ALA A 55 7.01 20.21 2.25
N GLU A 56 7.74 19.84 3.30
CA GLU A 56 8.37 20.79 4.23
C GLU A 56 9.70 21.30 3.63
N PRO A 57 9.90 22.65 3.54
CA PRO A 57 11.00 23.29 2.81
C PRO A 57 12.38 23.20 3.47
#